data_AF-A0A9X9N6W1-F1
#
_entry.id   AF-A0A9X9N6W1-F1
#
_cell.length_a   1.000
_cell.length_b   1.000
_cell.length_c   1.000
_cell.angle_alpha   90.00
_cell.angle_beta   90.00
_cell.angle_gamma   90.00
#
_symmetry.space_group_name_H-M   'P 1'
#
loop_
_entity.id
_entity.type
_entity.pdbx_description
1 polymer ?
#
loop_
_entity_poly.entity_id
_entity_poly.type
_entity_poly.pdbx_seq_one_letter_code
_entity_poly.pdbx_strand_id
1 'polypeptide(L)'
;MKPLIYYAHSAQDKLGNLLPYELWQTLQSHSVNVGEMAAEFTQVFGAQEIAYQTGQLHDLGKYSEAFDHRLHGGLSVDHTTAGAKIAKMLAL
;
A
#
# COMPACT_ATOMS: atom_id res chain seq x y z
N MET A 1 10.76 5.84 -21.43
CA MET A 1 10.50 6.49 -20.12
C MET A 1 10.72 5.45 -19.04
N LYS A 2 11.42 5.78 -17.94
CA LYS A 2 11.50 4.86 -16.79
C LYS A 2 10.11 4.79 -16.14
N PRO A 3 9.62 3.60 -15.74
CA PRO A 3 8.34 3.50 -15.03
C PRO A 3 8.42 4.27 -13.71
N LEU A 4 7.35 5.00 -13.39
CA LEU A 4 7.19 5.64 -12.09
C LEU A 4 6.85 4.54 -11.08
N ILE A 5 7.70 4.36 -10.06
CA ILE A 5 7.53 3.34 -9.02
C ILE A 5 7.02 4.03 -7.76
N TYR A 6 5.92 3.52 -7.22
CA TYR A 6 5.37 3.96 -5.93
C TYR A 6 5.69 2.94 -4.85
N TYR A 7 5.87 3.42 -3.62
CA TYR A 7 6.23 2.60 -2.48
C TYR A 7 5.14 2.65 -1.41
N ALA A 8 4.91 1.52 -0.74
CA ALA A 8 4.04 1.46 0.43
C ALA A 8 4.82 1.73 1.73
N HIS A 9 6.11 1.37 1.75
CA HIS A 9 6.99 1.49 2.90
C HIS A 9 8.42 1.82 2.47
N SER A 10 9.03 2.78 3.17
CA SER A 10 10.47 3.04 3.14
C SER A 10 11.21 2.08 4.08
N ALA A 11 12.40 1.65 3.70
CA ALA A 11 13.28 0.91 4.59
C ALA A 11 14.22 1.86 5.35
N GLN A 12 14.48 1.57 6.63
CA GLN A 12 15.35 2.36 7.49
C GLN A 12 16.35 1.48 8.23
N ASP A 13 17.54 2.01 8.52
CA ASP A 13 18.48 1.38 9.43
C ASP A 13 18.06 1.55 10.90
N LYS A 14 18.86 1.00 11.84
CA LYS A 14 18.57 1.09 13.28
C LYS A 14 18.65 2.51 13.85
N LEU A 15 19.22 3.45 13.11
CA LEU A 15 19.34 4.86 13.48
C LEU A 15 18.24 5.71 12.83
N GLY A 16 17.37 5.11 12.00
CA GLY A 16 16.29 5.80 11.29
C GLY A 16 16.71 6.40 9.94
N ASN A 17 17.93 6.12 9.46
CA ASN A 17 18.35 6.61 8.15
C ASN A 17 17.69 5.79 7.04
N LEU A 18 17.23 6.45 5.98
CA LEU A 18 16.64 5.79 4.81
C LEU A 18 17.68 4.90 4.12
N LEU A 19 17.28 3.68 3.84
CA LEU A 19 18.06 2.71 3.07
C LEU A 19 17.79 2.88 1.56
N PRO A 20 18.62 2.27 0.68
CA PRO A 20 18.42 2.32 -0.76
C PRO A 20 17.04 1.80 -1.21
N TYR A 21 16.52 2.32 -2.33
CA TYR A 21 15.18 2.02 -2.86
C TYR A 21 14.95 0.53 -3.15
N GLU A 22 16.01 -0.23 -3.42
CA GLU A 22 15.95 -1.68 -3.62
C GLU A 22 15.44 -2.44 -2.39
N LEU A 23 15.55 -1.83 -1.21
CA LEU A 23 15.05 -2.38 0.05
C LEU A 23 13.67 -1.84 0.42
N TRP A 24 13.15 -0.86 -0.32
CA TRP A 24 11.81 -0.31 -0.07
C TRP A 24 10.75 -1.27 -0.61
N GLN A 25 9.60 -1.31 0.05
CA GLN A 25 8.49 -2.15 -0.41
C GLN A 25 7.65 -1.38 -1.41
N THR A 26 7.59 -1.86 -2.65
CA THR A 26 6.73 -1.25 -3.69
C THR A 26 5.27 -1.36 -3.29
N LEU A 27 4.46 -0.37 -3.70
CA LEU A 27 3.02 -0.38 -3.46
C LEU A 27 2.34 -1.57 -4.13
N GLN A 28 2.81 -1.98 -5.31
CA GLN A 28 2.33 -3.17 -6.01
C GLN A 28 2.56 -4.44 -5.19
N SER A 29 3.81 -4.71 -4.76
CA SER A 29 4.11 -5.90 -3.95
C SER A 29 3.37 -5.90 -2.62
N HIS A 30 3.19 -4.72 -2.01
CA HIS A 30 2.44 -4.59 -0.77
C HIS A 30 0.97 -4.96 -0.97
N SER A 31 0.33 -4.40 -2.00
CA SER A 31 -1.08 -4.63 -2.35
C SER A 31 -1.36 -6.13 -2.59
N VAL A 32 -0.52 -6.80 -3.39
CA VAL A 32 -0.66 -8.24 -3.66
C VAL A 32 -0.49 -9.06 -2.37
N ASN A 33 0.59 -8.84 -1.62
CA ASN A 33 0.86 -9.61 -0.40
C ASN A 33 -0.24 -9.45 0.65
N VAL A 34 -0.78 -8.23 0.83
CA VAL A 34 -1.89 -7.99 1.77
C VAL A 34 -3.17 -8.65 1.27
N GLY A 35 -3.44 -8.61 -0.04
CA GLY A 35 -4.56 -9.34 -0.63
C GLY A 35 -4.46 -10.85 -0.36
N GLU A 36 -3.32 -11.47 -0.66
CA GLU A 36 -3.09 -12.90 -0.44
C GLU A 36 -3.27 -13.29 1.03
N MET A 37 -2.64 -12.54 1.95
CA MET A 37 -2.75 -12.77 3.39
C MET A 37 -4.18 -12.61 3.89
N ALA A 38 -4.91 -11.58 3.42
CA ALA A 38 -6.31 -11.39 3.78
C ALA A 38 -7.18 -12.56 3.29
N ALA A 39 -6.95 -13.05 2.07
CA ALA A 39 -7.66 -14.20 1.53
C ALA A 39 -7.41 -15.47 2.33
N GLU A 40 -6.17 -15.71 2.77
CA GLU A 40 -5.80 -16.85 3.61
C GLU A 40 -6.55 -16.80 4.96
N PHE A 41 -6.58 -15.63 5.61
CA PHE A 41 -7.28 -15.47 6.89
C PHE A 41 -8.79 -15.70 6.80
N THR A 42 -9.42 -15.36 5.67
CA THR A 42 -10.86 -15.51 5.51
C THR A 42 -11.29 -16.85 4.92
N GLN A 43 -10.34 -17.74 4.63
CA GLN A 43 -10.62 -19.07 4.10
C GLN A 43 -11.59 -19.87 4.97
N VAL A 44 -11.48 -19.74 6.29
CA VAL A 44 -12.30 -20.50 7.25
C VAL A 44 -13.79 -20.16 7.20
N PHE A 45 -14.17 -19.02 6.61
CA PHE A 45 -15.57 -18.61 6.45
C PHE A 45 -15.94 -18.24 5.02
N GLY A 46 -15.15 -18.66 4.02
CA GLY A 46 -15.51 -18.60 2.61
C GLY A 46 -15.47 -17.21 1.97
N ALA A 47 -14.75 -16.25 2.55
CA ALA A 47 -14.71 -14.86 2.07
C ALA A 47 -13.38 -14.47 1.40
N GLN A 48 -12.67 -15.43 0.81
CA GLN A 48 -11.33 -15.22 0.24
C GLN A 48 -11.31 -14.14 -0.84
N GLU A 49 -12.26 -14.17 -1.79
CA GLU A 49 -12.28 -13.24 -2.92
C GLU A 49 -12.47 -11.80 -2.46
N ILE A 50 -13.49 -11.54 -1.64
CA ILE A 50 -13.75 -10.19 -1.14
C ILE A 50 -12.62 -9.69 -0.23
N ALA A 51 -12.00 -10.58 0.55
CA ALA A 51 -10.85 -10.22 1.38
C ALA A 51 -9.61 -9.90 0.55
N TYR A 52 -9.35 -10.69 -0.50
CA TYR A 52 -8.26 -10.43 -1.46
C TYR A 52 -8.40 -9.05 -2.09
N GLN A 53 -9.58 -8.74 -2.63
CA GLN A 53 -9.83 -7.44 -3.26
C GLN A 53 -9.76 -6.30 -2.25
N THR A 54 -10.36 -6.47 -1.07
CA THR A 54 -10.30 -5.46 0.00
C THR A 54 -8.86 -5.19 0.43
N GLY A 55 -8.06 -6.25 0.60
CA GLY A 55 -6.64 -6.17 0.94
C GLY A 55 -5.83 -5.46 -0.13
N GLN A 56 -6.06 -5.72 -1.42
CA GLN A 56 -5.38 -5.01 -2.49
C GLN A 56 -5.70 -3.50 -2.51
N LEU A 57 -6.95 -3.13 -2.21
CA LEU A 57 -7.45 -1.76 -2.37
C LEU A 57 -7.23 -0.87 -1.14
N HIS A 58 -6.93 -1.44 0.03
CA HIS A 58 -6.96 -0.72 1.31
C HIS A 58 -6.03 0.51 1.35
N ASP A 59 -4.91 0.45 0.62
CA ASP A 59 -3.84 1.44 0.66
C ASP A 59 -3.71 2.25 -0.64
N LEU A 60 -4.73 2.27 -1.49
CA LEU A 60 -4.70 3.02 -2.75
C LEU A 60 -4.36 4.51 -2.60
N GLY A 61 -4.66 5.13 -1.45
CA GLY A 61 -4.30 6.53 -1.21
C GLY A 61 -2.80 6.78 -1.07
N LYS A 62 -1.99 5.73 -0.93
CA LYS A 62 -0.52 5.82 -0.98
C LYS A 62 0.00 6.12 -2.39
N TYR A 63 -0.83 5.96 -3.42
CA TYR A 63 -0.54 6.43 -4.78
C TYR A 63 -0.69 7.96 -4.86
N SER A 64 0.18 8.70 -4.17
CA SER A 64 0.16 10.16 -4.17
C SER A 64 1.55 10.74 -3.84
N GLU A 65 1.83 11.92 -4.37
CA GLU A 65 3.05 12.68 -4.04
C GLU A 65 3.13 12.99 -2.55
N ALA A 66 1.99 13.29 -1.92
CA ALA A 66 1.92 13.59 -0.50
C ALA A 66 2.36 12.39 0.37
N PHE A 67 2.00 11.17 -0.02
CA PHE A 67 2.47 9.96 0.67
C PHE A 67 3.95 9.66 0.38
N ASP A 68 4.42 9.93 -0.84
CA ASP A 68 5.85 9.83 -1.15
C ASP A 68 6.68 10.77 -0.27
N HIS A 69 6.25 12.03 -0.10
CA HIS A 69 6.88 12.95 0.85
C HIS A 69 6.90 12.41 2.28
N ARG A 70 5.82 11.74 2.72
CA ARG A 70 5.76 11.09 4.03
C ARG A 70 6.81 9.98 4.19
N LEU A 71 7.05 9.18 3.16
CA LEU A 71 8.10 8.15 3.17
C LEU A 71 9.52 8.75 3.32
N HIS A 72 9.71 9.96 2.82
CA HIS A 72 10.96 10.71 2.93
C HIS A 72 11.06 11.55 4.23
N GLY A 73 10.24 11.26 5.24
CA GLY A 73 10.26 11.95 6.53
C GLY A 73 9.37 13.19 6.62
N GLY A 74 8.54 13.44 5.61
CA GLY A 74 7.52 14.49 5.64
C GLY A 74 6.38 14.22 6.62
N LEU A 75 5.44 15.16 6.70
CA LEU A 75 4.28 15.09 7.59
C LEU A 75 3.39 13.89 7.25
N SER A 76 2.72 13.36 8.28
CA SER A 76 1.70 12.33 8.10
C SER A 76 0.56 12.83 7.23
N VAL A 77 0.06 11.96 6.35
CA VAL A 77 -1.05 12.24 5.45
C VAL A 77 -2.13 11.17 5.62
N ASP A 78 -3.39 11.54 5.44
CA ASP A 78 -4.52 10.62 5.49
C ASP A 78 -4.66 9.86 4.16
N HIS A 79 -3.87 8.81 4.00
CA HIS A 79 -3.95 7.92 2.84
C HIS A 79 -5.16 6.99 2.90
N THR A 80 -5.69 6.69 4.09
CA THR A 80 -6.81 5.75 4.26
C THR A 80 -8.10 6.32 3.69
N THR A 81 -8.45 7.55 4.03
CA THR A 81 -9.66 8.19 3.49
C THR A 81 -9.55 8.41 1.99
N ALA A 82 -8.37 8.78 1.51
CA ALA A 82 -8.11 8.91 0.07
C ALA A 82 -8.28 7.56 -0.64
N GLY A 83 -7.70 6.49 -0.09
CA GLY A 83 -7.83 5.12 -0.61
C GLY A 83 -9.28 4.65 -0.67
N ALA A 84 -10.04 4.86 0.40
CA ALA A 84 -11.47 4.49 0.44
C ALA A 84 -12.30 5.20 -0.64
N LYS A 85 -12.03 6.48 -0.91
CA LYS A 85 -12.71 7.23 -2.00
C LYS A 85 -12.37 6.65 -3.37
N ILE A 86 -11.10 6.31 -3.62
CA ILE A 86 -10.66 5.71 -4.89
C ILE A 86 -11.29 4.33 -5.06
N ALA A 87 -11.21 3.47 -4.04
CA ALA A 87 -11.82 2.14 -4.08
C ALA A 87 -13.33 2.21 -4.37
N LYS A 88 -14.04 3.18 -3.76
CA LYS A 88 -15.45 3.42 -4.05
C LYS A 88 -15.71 3.79 -5.51
N MET A 89 -14.85 4.61 -6.13
CA MET A 89 -14.99 5.00 -7.54
C MET A 89 -14.74 3.82 -8.50
N LEU A 90 -13.88 2.87 -8.13
CA LEU A 90 -13.59 1.69 -8.94
C LEU A 90 -14.65 0.58 -8.83
N ALA A 91 -15.48 0.63 -7.79
CA ALA A 91 -16.57 -0.32 -7.56
C ALA A 91 -17.90 0.07 -8.24
N LEU A 92 -17.93 1.18 -8.97
CA LEU A 92 -19.06 1.70 -9.74
C LEU A 92 -18.77 1.63 -11.23
#